data_AF-A0A961WNR4-F1
#
_entry.id   AF-A0A961WNR4-F1
#
_cell.length_a   1.000
_cell.length_b   1.000
_cell.length_c   1.000
_cell.angle_alpha   90.00
_cell.angle_beta   90.00
_cell.angle_gamma   90.00
#
_symmetry.space_group_name_H-M   'P 1'
#
loop_
_entity.id
_entity.type
_entity.pdbx_description
1 polymer ?
#
loop_
_entity_poly.entity_id
_entity_poly.type
_entity_poly.pdbx_seq_one_letter_code
_entity_poly.pdbx_strand_id
1 'polypeptide(L)' 'MAKIKVANPVVELDGDEMTRIIWQFIKDKLIHPYLDIDLHYYDLSVQKRDETNDQITIDAANAIKKYGVGVKCAT' A
#
# COMPACT_ATOMS: atom_id res chain seq x y z
N MET A 1 13.43 12.80 16.81
CA MET A 1 13.97 13.21 15.50
C MET A 1 12.82 13.68 14.63
N ALA A 2 13.03 14.65 13.75
CA ALA A 2 12.06 14.97 12.71
C ALA A 2 11.97 13.80 11.71
N LYS A 3 10.78 13.50 11.20
CA LYS A 3 10.60 12.49 10.16
C LYS A 3 11.23 12.95 8.85
N ILE A 4 11.77 12.01 8.07
CA ILE A 4 12.29 12.27 6.74
C ILE A 4 11.10 12.48 5.80
N LYS A 5 11.06 13.63 5.14
CA LYS A 5 9.99 13.96 4.19
C LYS A 5 10.23 13.26 2.86
N VAL A 6 9.26 12.46 2.41
CA VAL A 6 9.30 11.82 1.10
C VAL A 6 8.68 12.75 0.07
N ALA A 7 9.38 12.96 -1.04
CA ALA A 7 9.03 13.99 -2.03
C ALA A 7 7.82 13.63 -2.91
N ASN A 8 7.69 12.34 -3.25
CA ASN A 8 6.65 11.82 -4.13
C ASN A 8 5.84 10.74 -3.39
N PRO A 9 4.54 10.59 -3.68
CA PRO A 9 3.72 9.57 -3.06
C PRO A 9 4.11 8.17 -3.56
N VAL A 10 3.77 7.16 -2.77
CA VAL A 10 3.95 5.74 -3.11
C VAL A 10 2.58 5.06 -3.10
N VAL A 11 2.33 4.20 -4.09
CA VAL A 11 1.11 3.39 -4.10
C VAL A 11 1.31 2.18 -3.21
N GLU A 12 0.42 1.99 -2.25
CA GLU A 12 0.43 0.87 -1.32
C GLU A 12 -0.70 -0.08 -1.66
N LEU A 13 -0.37 -1.35 -1.91
CA LEU A 13 -1.33 -2.41 -2.19
C LEU A 13 -1.30 -3.38 -1.02
N ASP A 14 -2.36 -3.38 -0.22
CA ASP A 14 -2.51 -4.28 0.91
C ASP A 14 -2.89 -5.69 0.43
N GLY A 15 -2.70 -6.67 1.30
CA GLY A 15 -2.78 -8.07 0.95
C GLY A 15 -3.64 -8.88 1.90
N ASP A 16 -3.32 -10.17 1.96
CA ASP A 16 -4.10 -11.18 2.68
C ASP A 16 -3.29 -11.88 3.78
N GLU A 17 -4.02 -12.61 4.63
CA GLU A 17 -3.51 -13.56 5.63
C GLU A 17 -2.36 -13.04 6.52
N MET A 18 -1.31 -13.85 6.71
CA MET A 18 -0.19 -13.53 7.59
C MET A 18 0.63 -12.35 7.04
N THR A 19 0.69 -12.19 5.72
CA THR A 19 1.44 -11.10 5.11
C THR A 19 0.80 -9.75 5.38
N ARG A 20 -0.54 -9.64 5.42
CA ARG A 20 -1.25 -8.40 5.83
C ARG A 20 -0.88 -7.97 7.25
N ILE A 21 -0.82 -8.92 8.17
CA ILE A 21 -0.45 -8.64 9.57
C ILE A 21 1.01 -8.16 9.64
N ILE A 22 1.94 -8.89 9.03
CA ILE A 22 3.37 -8.50 8.98
C ILE A 22 3.53 -7.12 8.32
N TRP A 23 2.78 -6.86 7.25
CA TRP A 23 2.82 -5.59 6.53
C TRP A 23 2.44 -4.41 7.42
N GLN A 24 1.37 -4.56 8.22
CA GLN A 24 1.00 -3.55 9.21
C GLN A 24 2.10 -3.34 10.26
N PHE A 25 2.71 -4.42 10.78
CA PHE A 25 3.84 -4.31 11.71
C PHE A 25 5.04 -3.55 11.10
N ILE A 26 5.39 -3.83 9.84
CA ILE A 26 6.47 -3.13 9.14
C ILE A 26 6.14 -1.64 9.04
N LYS A 27 4.93 -1.28 8.62
CA LYS A 27 4.52 0.13 8.50
C LYS A 27 4.63 0.86 9.84
N ASP A 28 4.07 0.27 10.90
CA ASP A 28 3.98 0.91 12.22
C ASP A 28 5.32 1.00 12.94
N LYS A 29 6.20 0.01 12.78
CA LYS A 29 7.47 -0.06 13.51
C LYS A 29 8.65 0.47 12.72
N LEU A 30 8.63 0.33 11.40
CA LEU A 30 9.80 0.52 10.55
C LEU A 30 9.65 1.63 9.51
N ILE A 31 8.42 2.10 9.22
CA ILE A 31 8.17 3.14 8.20
C ILE A 31 7.67 4.44 8.83
N HIS A 32 6.45 4.44 9.36
CA HIS A 32 5.78 5.64 9.90
C HIS A 32 6.51 6.37 11.04
N PRO A 33 7.33 5.70 11.89
CA PRO A 33 8.13 6.41 12.88
C PRO A 33 9.22 7.30 12.26
N TYR A 34 9.67 6.98 11.04
CA TYR A 34 10.84 7.59 10.42
C TYR A 34 10.50 8.43 9.19
N LEU A 35 9.42 8.11 8.47
CA LEU A 35 9.05 8.76 7.21
C LEU A 35 7.73 9.53 7.34
N ASP A 36 7.73 10.76 6.83
CA ASP A 36 6.53 11.52 6.46
C ASP A 36 6.30 11.27 4.97
N ILE A 37 5.40 10.33 4.67
CA ILE A 37 5.17 9.75 3.35
C ILE A 37 3.68 9.75 3.03
N ASP A 38 3.34 10.17 1.82
CA ASP A 38 1.99 10.06 1.27
C ASP A 38 1.81 8.69 0.61
N LEU A 39 0.82 7.93 1.08
CA LEU A 39 0.52 6.58 0.61
C LEU A 39 -0.85 6.54 -0.06
N HIS A 40 -0.86 6.25 -1.36
CA HIS A 40 -2.08 5.95 -2.10
C HIS A 40 -2.46 4.49 -1.86
N TYR A 41 -3.34 4.28 -0.88
CA TYR A 41 -3.74 2.95 -0.39
C TYR A 41 -4.82 2.28 -1.24
N TYR A 42 -4.61 1.00 -1.54
CA TYR A 42 -5.58 0.10 -2.18
C TYR A 42 -5.62 -1.22 -1.42
N ASP A 43 -6.80 -1.64 -0.95
CA ASP A 43 -6.98 -2.94 -0.29
C ASP A 43 -7.19 -4.02 -1.35
N LEU A 44 -6.18 -4.86 -1.59
CA LEU A 44 -6.32 -6.01 -2.51
C LEU A 44 -6.63 -7.32 -1.77
N SER A 45 -7.21 -7.27 -0.58
CA SER A 45 -7.75 -8.48 0.04
C SER A 45 -8.73 -9.21 -0.88
N VAL A 46 -8.82 -10.53 -0.71
CA VAL A 46 -9.75 -11.35 -1.48
C VAL A 46 -11.19 -10.84 -1.37
N GLN A 47 -11.61 -10.33 -0.20
CA GLN A 47 -12.96 -9.79 -0.01
C GLN A 47 -13.17 -8.51 -0.81
N LYS A 48 -12.17 -7.61 -0.85
CA LYS A 48 -12.31 -6.34 -1.58
C LYS A 48 -12.23 -6.53 -3.08
N ARG A 49 -11.40 -7.47 -3.54
CA ARG A 49 -11.39 -7.89 -4.95
C ARG A 49 -12.73 -8.47 -5.35
N ASP A 50 -13.34 -9.33 -4.55
CA ASP A 50 -14.68 -9.87 -4.82
C ASP A 50 -15.77 -8.77 -4.84
N GLU A 51 -15.83 -7.92 -3.81
CA GLU A 51 -16.81 -6.83 -3.69
C GLU A 51 -16.80 -5.89 -4.90
N THR A 52 -15.62 -5.66 -5.48
CA THR A 52 -15.42 -4.70 -6.57
C THR A 52 -15.39 -5.34 -7.96
N ASN A 53 -15.66 -6.64 -8.08
CA ASN A 53 -15.42 -7.41 -9.31
C ASN A 53 -14.01 -7.17 -9.88
N ASP A 54 -13.03 -7.15 -8.98
CA ASP A 54 -11.60 -6.94 -9.21
C ASP A 54 -11.23 -5.56 -9.81
N GLN A 55 -12.16 -4.61 -9.86
CA GLN A 55 -11.88 -3.24 -10.34
C GLN A 55 -10.81 -2.54 -9.51
N ILE A 56 -10.74 -2.81 -8.20
CA ILE A 56 -9.73 -2.22 -7.33
C ILE A 56 -8.28 -2.61 -7.71
N THR A 57 -8.09 -3.81 -8.27
CA THR A 57 -6.80 -4.28 -8.77
C THR A 57 -6.37 -3.47 -10.00
N ILE A 58 -7.30 -3.17 -10.90
CA ILE A 58 -7.06 -2.33 -12.08
C ILE A 58 -6.74 -0.90 -11.67
N ASP A 59 -7.48 -0.36 -10.70
CA ASP A 59 -7.28 1.00 -10.20
C ASP A 59 -5.92 1.15 -9.52
N ALA A 60 -5.51 0.16 -8.73
CA ALA A 60 -4.19 0.12 -8.12
C ALA A 60 -3.07 0.08 -9.18
N ALA A 61 -3.22 -0.72 -10.24
CA ALA A 61 -2.27 -0.77 -11.34
C ALA A 61 -2.18 0.57 -12.10
N ASN A 62 -3.31 1.23 -12.36
CA ASN A 62 -3.34 2.55 -12.97
C ASN A 62 -2.72 3.63 -12.07
N ALA A 63 -2.90 3.53 -10.75
CA ALA A 63 -2.24 4.41 -9.80
C ALA A 63 -0.72 4.23 -9.84
N ILE A 64 -0.22 2.99 -9.85
CA ILE A 64 1.23 2.74 -9.99
C ILE A 64 1.74 3.34 -11.29
N LYS A 65 1.02 3.15 -12.40
CA LYS A 65 1.38 3.73 -13.70
C LYS A 65 1.45 5.27 -13.64
N LYS A 66 0.57 5.92 -12.87
CA LYS A 66 0.52 7.37 -12.69
C LYS A 66 1.65 7.90 -11.79
N TYR A 67 1.92 7.24 -10.66
CA TYR A 67 2.85 7.72 -9.63
C TYR A 67 4.27 7.12 -9.75
N GLY A 68 4.44 6.08 -10.56
CA GLY A 68 5.72 5.46 -10.90
C GLY A 68 6.23 4.43 -9.90
N VAL A 69 5.78 4.46 -8.65
CA VAL A 69 6.26 3.55 -7.58
C VAL A 69 5.09 2.91 -6.85
N GLY A 70 5.15 1.58 -6.72
CA GLY A 70 4.20 0.78 -5.94
C GLY A 70 4.91 -0.25 -5.07
N VAL A 71 4.35 -0.52 -3.89
CA VAL A 71 4.75 -1.62 -3.01
C VAL A 71 3.54 -2.49 -2.73
N LYS A 72 3.72 -3.81 -2.85
CA LYS A 72 2.62 -4.77 -2.81
C LYS A 72 2.86 -5.84 -1.75
N CYS A 73 1.88 -5.98 -0.86
CA CYS A 73 1.74 -7.15 0.01
C CYS A 73 1.21 -8.36 -0.78
N ALA A 74 1.52 -9.59 -0.34
CA ALA A 74 1.04 -10.79 -1.02
C ALA A 74 -0.50 -10.94 -0.87
N THR A 75 -1.14 -11.45 -1.92
CA THR A 75 -2.60 -11.53 -2.14
C THR A 75 -2.97 -12.88 -2.73
#